data_AF-A0A953ZCS5-F1
#
_entry.id   AF-A0A953ZCS5-F1
#
_cell.length_a   1.000
_cell.length_b   1.000
_cell.length_c   1.000
_cell.angle_alpha   90.00
_cell.angle_beta   90.00
_cell.angle_gamma   90.00
#
_symmetry.space_group_name_H-M   'P 1'
#
loop_
_entity.id
_entity.type
_entity.pdbx_description
1 polymer ?
#
loop_
_entity_poly.entity_id
_entity_poly.type
_entity_poly.pdbx_seq_one_letter_code
_entity_poly.pdbx_strand_id
1 'polypeptide(L)'
;HKLGKEPLPDGVIRLYKDAGEGRLSWLGILASKYIPKGDEVKINIGPDAECTLKTKRTGLTKKDLAFRFNRIVGWTTVQEFELVVTNFRDIEVEVEIHQSFQGDFDFESEDGFEKHDADTRKIVFTLKPGEKRTITYTVTTRSGTNVK
;
A
#
# COMPACT_ATOMS: atom_id res chain seq x y z
N HIS A 1 -18.80 9.91 -21.84
CA HIS A 1 -17.67 9.92 -22.78
C HIS A 1 -17.75 11.15 -23.67
N LYS A 2 -16.77 12.06 -23.63
CA LYS A 2 -16.72 13.30 -24.43
C LYS A 2 -15.37 13.40 -25.15
N LEU A 3 -15.02 12.38 -25.93
CA LEU A 3 -14.02 12.57 -26.99
C LEU A 3 -14.72 13.50 -28.01
N GLY A 4 -14.06 14.58 -28.43
CA GLY A 4 -14.67 15.71 -29.15
C GLY A 4 -15.48 15.34 -30.40
N LYS A 5 -16.11 16.34 -31.04
CA LYS A 5 -16.99 16.13 -32.20
C LYS A 5 -16.26 15.69 -33.49
N GLU A 6 -14.94 15.59 -33.44
CA GLU A 6 -14.02 15.38 -34.56
C GLU A 6 -13.28 14.04 -34.41
N PRO A 7 -12.94 13.37 -35.52
CA PRO A 7 -12.20 12.11 -35.49
C PRO A 7 -10.80 12.31 -34.90
N LEU A 8 -10.30 11.30 -34.18
CA LEU A 8 -8.96 11.37 -33.61
C LEU A 8 -7.94 11.01 -34.71
N PRO A 9 -7.00 11.92 -35.04
CA PRO A 9 -6.00 11.68 -36.06
C PRO A 9 -5.02 10.59 -35.63
N ASP A 10 -4.25 10.07 -36.60
CA ASP A 10 -3.10 9.22 -36.32
C ASP A 10 -2.19 9.87 -35.28
N GLY A 11 -1.82 9.13 -34.25
CA GLY A 11 -1.01 9.71 -33.19
C GLY A 11 -0.88 8.85 -31.96
N VAL A 12 -0.28 9.45 -30.93
CA VAL A 12 -0.02 8.79 -29.65
C VAL A 12 -0.98 9.33 -28.60
N ILE A 13 -1.86 8.46 -28.09
CA ILE A 13 -2.69 8.75 -26.94
C ILE A 13 -1.88 8.43 -25.68
N ARG A 14 -1.75 9.40 -24.78
CA ARG A 14 -1.15 9.19 -23.45
C ARG A 14 -2.23 9.37 -22.40
N LEU A 15 -2.38 8.38 -21.53
CA LEU A 15 -3.37 8.43 -20.46
C LEU A 15 -2.69 8.79 -19.15
N TYR A 16 -3.29 9.74 -18.44
CA TYR A 16 -2.84 10.19 -17.13
C TYR A 16 -4.01 10.14 -16.15
N LYS A 17 -3.73 9.74 -14.91
CA LYS A 17 -4.65 9.87 -13.78
C LYS A 17 -4.30 11.13 -13.01
N ASP A 18 -5.31 11.91 -12.64
CA ASP A 18 -5.13 12.98 -11.67
C ASP A 18 -4.77 12.38 -10.30
N ALA A 19 -3.62 12.79 -9.76
CA ALA A 19 -3.12 12.36 -8.46
C ALA A 19 -3.29 13.43 -7.37
N GLY A 20 -4.01 14.52 -7.67
CA GLY A 20 -4.18 15.67 -6.79
C GLY A 20 -3.04 16.68 -6.89
N GLU A 21 -3.27 17.90 -6.40
CA GLU A 21 -2.26 18.98 -6.31
C GLU A 21 -1.56 19.30 -7.65
N GLY A 22 -2.29 19.17 -8.76
CA GLY A 22 -1.75 19.40 -10.11
C GLY A 22 -0.77 18.33 -10.59
N ARG A 23 -0.69 17.18 -9.90
CA ARG A 23 0.18 16.07 -10.26
C ARG A 23 -0.58 15.06 -11.13
N LEU A 24 0.06 14.64 -12.21
CA LEU A 24 -0.46 13.61 -13.11
C LEU A 24 0.37 12.33 -12.95
N SER A 25 -0.29 11.20 -12.70
CA SER A 25 0.32 9.87 -12.74
C SER A 25 0.14 9.27 -14.14
N TRP A 26 1.24 8.87 -14.77
CA TRP A 26 1.21 8.24 -16.09
C TRP A 26 0.60 6.83 -15.99
N LEU A 27 -0.43 6.54 -16.79
CA LEU A 27 -1.15 5.26 -16.81
C LEU A 27 -0.83 4.39 -18.04
N GLY A 28 -0.36 5.00 -19.13
CA GLY A 28 -0.07 4.23 -20.34
C GLY A 28 -0.01 5.08 -21.60
N ILE A 29 0.36 4.40 -22.68
CA ILE A 29 0.53 4.95 -24.01
C ILE A 29 -0.10 3.99 -25.03
N LEU A 30 -0.88 4.53 -25.97
CA LEU A 30 -1.41 3.79 -27.10
C LEU A 30 -1.02 4.54 -28.38
N ALA A 31 -0.25 3.88 -29.25
CA ALA A 31 -0.11 4.34 -30.63
C ALA A 31 -1.38 3.97 -31.37
N SER A 32 -2.13 4.98 -31.81
CA SER A 32 -3.40 4.78 -32.51
C SER A 32 -3.27 5.15 -33.98
N LYS A 33 -3.83 4.30 -34.85
CA LYS A 33 -4.27 4.73 -36.18
C LYS A 33 -5.53 5.60 -36.05
N TYR A 34 -5.92 6.25 -37.13
CA TYR A 34 -7.11 7.09 -37.27
C TYR A 34 -8.32 6.38 -36.66
N ILE A 35 -8.96 7.04 -35.68
CA ILE A 35 -10.19 6.55 -35.04
C ILE A 35 -11.35 7.39 -35.58
N PRO A 36 -12.26 6.78 -36.37
CA PRO A 36 -13.44 7.44 -36.89
C PRO A 36 -14.34 7.99 -35.78
N LYS A 37 -15.19 8.95 -36.16
CA LYS A 37 -16.20 9.49 -35.26
C LYS A 37 -17.22 8.40 -34.89
N GLY A 38 -17.38 8.16 -33.59
CA GLY A 38 -18.31 7.18 -33.04
C GLY A 38 -17.70 5.80 -32.79
N ASP A 39 -16.42 5.61 -33.10
CA ASP A 39 -15.71 4.36 -32.84
C ASP A 39 -15.17 4.30 -31.39
N GLU A 40 -14.98 3.09 -30.88
CA GLU A 40 -14.50 2.85 -29.52
C GLU A 40 -13.00 2.59 -29.47
N VAL A 41 -12.30 3.21 -28.51
CA VAL A 41 -10.88 2.95 -28.23
C VAL A 41 -10.76 2.25 -26.89
N LYS A 42 -10.21 1.03 -26.90
CA LYS A 42 -9.88 0.29 -25.68
C LYS A 42 -8.40 0.46 -25.37
N ILE A 43 -8.10 1.05 -24.22
CA ILE A 43 -6.72 1.25 -23.73
C ILE A 43 -6.51 0.31 -22.55
N ASN A 44 -5.55 -0.59 -22.66
CA ASN A 44 -5.10 -1.37 -21.51
C ASN A 44 -4.17 -0.49 -20.65
N ILE A 45 -4.57 -0.21 -19.41
CA ILE A 45 -3.90 0.73 -18.49
C ILE A 45 -3.01 0.01 -17.46
N GLY A 46 -2.61 -1.22 -17.78
CA GLY A 46 -1.88 -2.10 -16.89
C GLY A 46 -2.78 -3.18 -16.28
N PRO A 47 -2.19 -4.10 -15.50
CA PRO A 47 -2.91 -5.19 -14.88
C PRO A 47 -3.98 -4.66 -13.92
N ASP A 48 -5.17 -5.26 -13.97
CA ASP A 48 -6.13 -5.11 -12.88
C ASP A 48 -5.53 -5.72 -11.62
N ALA A 49 -5.60 -5.01 -10.50
CA ALA A 49 -4.98 -5.49 -9.28
C ALA A 49 -5.85 -6.61 -8.68
N GLU A 50 -5.54 -7.85 -9.05
CA GLU A 50 -6.23 -9.05 -8.59
C GLU A 50 -6.38 -9.10 -7.05
N CYS A 51 -5.39 -8.58 -6.33
CA CYS A 51 -5.44 -8.30 -4.91
C CYS A 51 -4.78 -6.94 -4.62
N THR A 52 -5.30 -6.21 -3.64
CA THR A 52 -4.68 -4.96 -3.17
C THR A 52 -4.39 -5.02 -1.69
N LEU A 53 -3.27 -4.43 -1.29
CA LEU A 53 -2.93 -4.16 0.10
C LEU A 53 -2.76 -2.65 0.28
N LYS A 54 -3.48 -2.07 1.24
CA LYS A 54 -3.33 -0.67 1.65
C LYS A 54 -2.88 -0.63 3.10
N THR A 55 -1.81 0.11 3.38
CA THR A 55 -1.30 0.29 4.75
C THR A 55 -1.55 1.72 5.17
N LYS A 56 -2.10 1.91 6.36
CA LYS A 56 -2.31 3.22 6.98
C LYS A 56 -1.75 3.20 8.39
N ARG A 57 -0.90 4.17 8.73
CA ARG A 57 -0.51 4.40 10.13
C ARG A 57 -1.59 5.22 10.82
N THR A 58 -2.22 4.65 11.83
CA THR A 58 -3.32 5.26 12.59
C THR A 58 -2.81 6.01 13.82
N GLY A 59 -1.70 5.55 14.40
CA GLY A 59 -1.10 6.12 15.61
C GLY A 59 0.41 6.23 15.53
N LEU A 60 0.96 7.27 16.14
CA LEU A 60 2.40 7.45 16.36
C LEU A 60 2.61 8.21 17.68
N THR A 61 3.19 7.51 18.65
CA THR A 61 3.50 8.07 19.96
C THR A 61 4.98 7.85 20.29
N LYS A 62 5.64 8.88 20.83
CA LYS A 62 7.01 8.78 21.34
C LYS A 62 6.99 8.95 22.86
N LYS A 63 7.53 7.98 23.60
CA LYS A 63 7.54 7.96 25.06
C LYS A 63 8.91 7.52 25.59
N ASP A 64 9.04 7.47 26.92
CA ASP A 64 10.24 7.03 27.63
C ASP A 64 11.51 7.76 27.19
N LEU A 65 11.45 9.08 27.08
CA LEU A 65 12.57 9.89 26.62
C LEU A 65 13.70 9.88 27.65
N ALA A 66 14.86 9.34 27.27
CA ALA A 66 16.08 9.37 28.07
C ALA A 66 16.96 10.54 27.64
N PHE A 67 17.46 11.30 28.63
CA PHE A 67 18.30 12.47 28.41
C PHE A 67 19.69 12.31 29.03
N ARG A 68 20.70 12.79 28.30
CA ARG A 68 22.07 12.96 28.81
C ARG A 68 22.60 14.31 28.32
N PHE A 69 23.13 15.14 29.22
CA PHE A 69 23.60 16.49 28.90
C PHE A 69 22.59 17.33 28.09
N ASN A 70 21.32 17.28 28.50
CA ASN A 70 20.21 17.96 27.82
C ASN A 70 20.01 17.54 26.34
N ARG A 71 20.47 16.36 25.96
CA ARG A 71 20.24 15.74 24.64
C ARG A 71 19.48 14.44 24.81
N ILE A 72 18.55 14.17 23.89
CA ILE A 72 17.85 12.88 23.84
C ILE A 72 18.85 11.81 23.41
N VAL A 73 18.98 10.77 24.22
CA VAL A 73 19.87 9.62 23.97
C VAL A 73 19.13 8.29 23.89
N GLY A 74 17.83 8.26 24.18
CA GLY A 74 16.98 7.09 24.03
C GLY A 74 15.51 7.46 24.03
N TRP A 75 14.69 6.63 23.39
CA TRP A 75 13.23 6.77 23.36
C TRP A 75 12.57 5.46 22.94
N THR A 76 11.27 5.38 23.20
CA THR A 76 10.38 4.32 22.71
C THR A 76 9.37 4.93 21.74
N THR A 77 9.23 4.34 20.57
CA THR A 77 8.26 4.73 19.54
C THR A 77 7.21 3.64 19.43
N VAL A 78 5.94 4.01 19.65
CA VAL A 78 4.77 3.14 19.47
C VAL A 78 4.04 3.58 18.21
N GLN A 79 3.88 2.67 17.27
CA GLN A 79 3.18 2.90 16.00
C GLN A 79 2.05 1.92 15.84
N GLU A 80 0.88 2.43 15.48
CA GLU A 80 -0.31 1.62 15.22
C GLU A 80 -0.61 1.67 13.72
N PHE A 81 -0.92 0.52 13.14
CA PHE A 81 -1.15 0.35 11.72
C PHE A 81 -2.45 -0.40 11.45
N GLU A 82 -3.08 -0.01 10.35
CA GLU A 82 -4.23 -0.68 9.74
C GLU A 82 -3.84 -1.12 8.33
N LEU A 83 -3.88 -2.42 8.08
CA LEU A 83 -3.73 -3.04 6.77
C LEU A 83 -5.12 -3.39 6.24
N VAL A 84 -5.42 -2.99 5.02
CA VAL A 84 -6.65 -3.34 4.34
C VAL A 84 -6.30 -4.14 3.10
N VAL A 85 -6.71 -5.40 3.08
CA VAL A 85 -6.52 -6.31 1.94
C VAL A 85 -7.86 -6.56 1.26
N THR A 86 -7.90 -6.43 -0.05
CA THR A 86 -9.08 -6.73 -0.86
C THR A 86 -8.72 -7.70 -1.96
N ASN A 87 -9.46 -8.81 -2.03
CA ASN A 87 -9.44 -9.75 -3.16
C ASN A 87 -10.44 -9.28 -4.23
N PHE A 88 -9.97 -8.97 -5.43
CA PHE A 88 -10.81 -8.62 -6.57
C PHE A 88 -11.05 -9.80 -7.52
N ARG A 89 -10.44 -10.96 -7.26
CA ARG A 89 -10.67 -12.17 -8.06
C ARG A 89 -12.03 -12.77 -7.75
N ASP A 90 -12.52 -13.56 -8.69
CA ASP A 90 -13.69 -14.42 -8.59
C ASP A 90 -13.38 -15.79 -7.94
N ILE A 91 -12.13 -16.00 -7.53
CA ILE A 91 -11.64 -17.18 -6.83
C ILE A 91 -11.11 -16.84 -5.43
N GLU A 92 -11.14 -17.83 -4.54
CA GLU A 92 -10.52 -17.73 -3.22
C GLU A 92 -9.00 -17.63 -3.34
N VAL A 93 -8.37 -16.80 -2.51
CA VAL A 93 -6.92 -16.57 -2.52
C VAL A 93 -6.33 -16.71 -1.12
N GLU A 94 -5.16 -17.30 -1.03
CA GLU A 94 -4.31 -17.27 0.16
C GLU A 94 -3.40 -16.04 0.09
N VAL A 95 -3.39 -15.23 1.14
CA VAL A 95 -2.58 -14.03 1.26
C VAL A 95 -1.54 -14.23 2.35
N GLU A 96 -0.29 -14.00 1.98
CA GLU A 96 0.86 -14.00 2.88
C GLU A 96 1.47 -12.60 2.93
N ILE A 97 1.47 -11.98 4.11
CA ILE A 97 2.03 -10.64 4.32
C ILE A 97 3.27 -10.75 5.19
N HIS A 98 4.39 -10.24 4.68
CA HIS A 98 5.64 -10.12 5.43
C HIS A 98 5.88 -8.67 5.84
N GLN A 99 5.96 -8.42 7.14
CA GLN A 99 6.31 -7.11 7.69
C GLN A 99 7.65 -7.19 8.41
N SER A 100 8.65 -6.51 7.85
CA SER A 100 9.99 -6.47 8.38
C SER A 100 10.23 -5.17 9.15
N PHE A 101 10.76 -5.28 10.37
CA PHE A 101 11.07 -4.18 11.27
C PHE A 101 12.52 -4.27 11.73
N GLN A 102 13.20 -3.14 11.81
CA GLN A 102 14.60 -3.08 12.22
C GLN A 102 14.76 -2.73 13.69
N GLY A 103 15.84 -3.26 14.29
CA GLY A 103 16.27 -2.94 15.65
C GLY A 103 15.53 -3.72 16.73
N ASP A 104 15.51 -3.18 17.95
CA ASP A 104 14.74 -3.75 19.06
C ASP A 104 13.31 -3.26 18.97
N PHE A 105 12.39 -4.17 18.66
CA PHE A 105 10.98 -3.89 18.63
C PHE A 105 10.18 -5.06 19.22
N ASP A 106 9.00 -4.73 19.74
CA ASP A 106 7.93 -5.68 20.02
C ASP A 106 6.81 -5.51 18.98
N PHE A 107 6.17 -6.61 18.60
CA PHE A 107 5.06 -6.65 17.66
C PHE A 107 3.84 -7.25 18.34
N GLU A 108 2.71 -6.55 18.27
CA GLU A 108 1.43 -6.96 18.84
C GLU A 108 0.36 -6.84 17.76
N SER A 109 -0.45 -7.87 17.56
CA SER A 109 -1.59 -7.86 16.65
C SER A 109 -2.72 -8.69 17.25
N GLU A 110 -3.96 -8.30 16.98
CA GLU A 110 -5.13 -9.12 17.33
C GLU A 110 -5.21 -10.35 16.42
N ASP A 111 -4.74 -10.23 15.18
CA ASP A 111 -4.61 -11.34 14.25
C ASP A 111 -3.40 -12.22 14.60
N GLY A 112 -3.55 -13.52 14.40
CA GLY A 112 -2.45 -14.47 14.55
C GLY A 112 -1.32 -14.17 13.57
N PHE A 113 -0.09 -14.13 14.08
CA PHE A 113 1.12 -13.95 13.28
C PHE A 113 2.17 -14.99 13.65
N GLU A 114 3.02 -15.31 12.68
CA GLU A 114 4.18 -16.17 12.83
C GLU A 114 5.46 -15.33 12.79
N LYS A 115 6.45 -15.69 13.61
CA LYS A 115 7.80 -15.15 13.49
C LYS A 115 8.54 -15.91 12.40
N HIS A 116 8.68 -15.29 11.22
CA HIS A 116 9.40 -15.89 10.08
C HIS A 116 10.92 -15.84 10.31
N ASP A 117 11.43 -14.71 10.79
CA ASP A 117 12.83 -14.54 11.16
C ASP A 117 12.95 -13.52 12.32
N ALA A 118 14.17 -13.06 12.65
CA ALA A 118 14.39 -12.10 13.74
C ALA A 118 13.57 -10.80 13.54
N ASP A 119 13.48 -10.33 12.30
CA ASP A 119 13.03 -9.00 11.91
C ASP A 119 11.70 -9.04 11.15
N THR A 120 11.23 -10.22 10.74
CA THR A 120 10.03 -10.37 9.91
C THR A 120 8.89 -11.10 10.64
N ARG A 121 7.71 -10.47 10.63
CA ARG A 121 6.42 -11.08 11.00
C ARG A 121 5.67 -11.49 9.76
N LYS A 122 5.16 -12.71 9.77
CA LYS A 122 4.36 -13.31 8.70
C LYS A 122 2.92 -13.43 9.16
N ILE A 123 1.99 -12.92 8.36
CA ILE A 123 0.55 -13.04 8.59
C ILE A 123 -0.04 -13.79 7.40
N VAL A 124 -0.73 -14.90 7.65
CA VAL A 124 -1.33 -15.74 6.62
C VAL A 124 -2.83 -15.84 6.85
N PHE A 125 -3.60 -15.62 5.79
CA PHE A 125 -5.05 -15.81 5.83
C PHE A 125 -5.61 -16.00 4.43
N THR A 126 -6.82 -16.53 4.37
CA THR A 126 -7.57 -16.73 3.13
C THR A 126 -8.61 -15.63 2.95
N LEU A 127 -8.85 -15.20 1.71
CA LEU A 127 -9.91 -14.28 1.31
C LEU A 127 -10.78 -14.90 0.23
N LYS A 128 -12.09 -14.90 0.44
CA LYS A 128 -13.08 -15.28 -0.56
C LYS A 128 -13.11 -14.27 -1.71
N PRO A 129 -13.74 -14.63 -2.85
CA PRO A 129 -13.96 -13.70 -3.95
C PRO A 129 -14.60 -12.38 -3.49
N GLY A 130 -14.03 -11.24 -3.88
CA GLY A 130 -14.53 -9.91 -3.49
C GLY A 130 -14.36 -9.54 -2.02
N GLU A 131 -13.76 -10.40 -1.19
CA GLU A 131 -13.66 -10.19 0.24
C GLU A 131 -12.64 -9.10 0.59
N LYS A 132 -12.98 -8.29 1.59
CA LYS A 132 -12.13 -7.27 2.18
C LYS A 132 -11.87 -7.64 3.64
N ARG A 133 -10.61 -7.67 4.03
CA ARG A 133 -10.18 -7.87 5.42
C ARG A 133 -9.33 -6.69 5.89
N THR A 134 -9.54 -6.33 7.15
CA THR A 134 -8.73 -5.33 7.85
C THR A 134 -7.95 -6.04 8.94
N ILE A 135 -6.65 -5.75 9.04
CA ILE A 135 -5.74 -6.26 10.07
C ILE A 135 -5.14 -5.06 10.78
N THR A 136 -5.13 -5.09 12.11
CA THR A 136 -4.52 -4.04 12.93
C THR A 136 -3.35 -4.61 13.71
N TYR A 137 -2.28 -3.82 13.81
CA TYR A 137 -1.13 -4.20 14.62
C TYR A 137 -0.41 -2.97 15.16
N THR A 138 0.29 -3.19 16.26
CA THR A 138 1.09 -2.20 16.97
C THR A 138 2.54 -2.66 16.98
N VAL A 139 3.44 -1.73 16.66
CA VAL A 139 4.89 -1.94 16.71
C VAL A 139 5.47 -0.97 17.72
N THR A 140 6.16 -1.52 18.72
CA THR A 140 6.87 -0.74 19.74
C THR A 140 8.36 -0.87 19.50
N THR A 141 9.00 0.15 18.92
CA THR A 141 10.44 0.17 18.65
C THR A 141 11.18 0.96 19.72
N ARG A 142 12.26 0.39 20.27
CA ARG A 142 13.14 1.04 21.23
C ARG A 142 14.38 1.55 20.52
N SER A 143 14.89 2.69 20.97
CA SER A 143 16.03 3.36 20.35
C SER A 143 16.99 3.91 21.39
N GLY A 144 18.27 3.95 21.02
CA GLY A 144 19.35 4.49 21.86
C GLY A 144 19.50 3.70 23.16
N THR A 145 19.58 4.40 24.29
CA THR A 145 19.75 3.77 25.62
C THR A 145 18.55 2.93 26.08
N ASN A 146 17.43 2.95 25.35
CA ASN A 146 16.24 2.16 25.70
C ASN A 146 16.24 0.76 25.06
N VAL A 147 17.21 0.45 24.20
CA VAL A 147 17.38 -0.88 23.60
C VAL A 147 17.70 -1.91 24.69
N LYS A 148 17.05 -3.08 24.65
CA LYS A 148 17.23 -4.21 25.57
C LYS A 148 18.49 -5.01 25.28
#